data_AF-A0A1W9GYL0-F1
#
_entry.id   AF-A0A1W9GYL0-F1
#
_cell.length_a   1.000
_cell.length_b   1.000
_cell.length_c   1.000
_cell.angle_alpha   90.00
_cell.angle_beta   90.00
_cell.angle_gamma   90.00
#
_symmetry.space_group_name_H-M   'P 1'
#
loop_
_entity.id
_entity.type
_entity.pdbx_description
1 polymer ?
#
loop_
_entity_poly.entity_id
_entity_poly.type
_entity_poly.pdbx_seq_one_letter_code
_entity_poly.pdbx_strand_id
1 'polypeptide(L)'
;MIHDGDGAEPRAELAGCLRPMIDRLSKDYRDAVILVEINGLTQLAAATQMGISLSGMKSRVQRGRARLKQMLDACCSIELDRRRGVVDYAVRDGGCDSCTPSFLKDDE
;
A
#
# COMPACT_ATOMS: atom_id res chain seq x y z
N MET A 1 20.78 -22.17 -12.00
CA MET A 1 19.91 -21.73 -10.90
C MET A 1 18.53 -21.52 -11.51
N ILE A 2 17.55 -22.32 -11.11
CA ILE A 2 16.15 -22.16 -11.54
C ILE A 2 15.62 -21.00 -10.69
N HIS A 3 15.27 -19.87 -11.30
CA HIS A 3 14.44 -18.86 -10.64
C HIS A 3 13.00 -19.37 -10.73
N ASP A 4 12.57 -20.09 -9.70
CA ASP A 4 11.16 -20.38 -9.46
C ASP A 4 10.46 -19.05 -9.18
N GLY A 5 9.77 -18.54 -10.21
CA GLY A 5 8.98 -17.32 -10.15
C GLY A 5 7.80 -17.49 -9.20
N ASP A 6 8.03 -17.12 -7.94
CA ASP A 6 6.98 -16.93 -6.95
C ASP A 6 6.50 -15.47 -7.06
N GLY A 7 5.24 -15.26 -7.46
CA GLY A 7 4.61 -13.93 -7.51
C GLY A 7 4.46 -13.24 -6.14
N ALA A 8 5.01 -13.84 -5.08
CA ALA A 8 5.16 -13.25 -3.76
C ALA A 8 6.22 -12.14 -3.70
N GLU A 9 7.33 -12.28 -4.43
CA GLU A 9 8.46 -11.33 -4.42
C GLU A 9 8.05 -9.90 -4.83
N PRO A 10 7.41 -9.66 -6.00
CA PRO A 10 7.03 -8.31 -6.42
C PRO A 10 5.95 -7.69 -5.51
N ARG A 11 5.11 -8.50 -4.85
CA ARG A 11 4.12 -8.00 -3.87
C ARG A 11 4.78 -7.56 -2.58
N ALA A 12 5.73 -8.35 -2.06
CA ALA A 12 6.42 -8.07 -0.81
C ALA A 12 7.30 -6.83 -0.93
N GLU A 13 7.99 -6.67 -2.05
CA GLU A 13 8.80 -5.47 -2.31
C GLU A 13 7.95 -4.22 -2.47
N LEU A 14 6.86 -4.29 -3.24
CA LEU A 14 5.92 -3.19 -3.40
C LEU A 14 5.25 -2.81 -2.06
N ALA A 15 5.09 -3.76 -1.14
CA ALA A 15 4.57 -3.46 0.20
C ALA A 15 5.52 -2.55 1.00
N GLY A 16 6.82 -2.57 0.73
CA GLY A 16 7.79 -1.64 1.30
C GLY A 16 7.46 -0.17 0.99
N CYS A 17 6.92 0.09 -0.20
CA CYS A 17 6.46 1.43 -0.59
C CYS A 17 5.24 1.94 0.17
N LEU A 18 4.39 1.03 0.68
CA LEU A 18 3.10 1.43 1.25
C LEU A 18 3.26 2.19 2.57
N ARG A 19 4.21 1.81 3.41
CA ARG A 19 4.42 2.43 4.73
C ARG A 19 4.67 3.95 4.64
N PRO A 20 5.69 4.43 3.90
CA PRO A 20 5.92 5.87 3.75
C PRO A 20 4.79 6.60 3.00
N MET A 21 4.06 5.92 2.12
CA MET A 21 2.89 6.52 1.46
C MET A 21 1.70 6.69 2.41
N ILE A 22 1.48 5.74 3.33
CA ILE A 22 0.46 5.82 4.38
C ILE A 22 0.74 7.03 5.29
N ASP A 23 2.00 7.28 5.62
CA ASP A 23 2.38 8.41 6.48
C ASP A 23 2.08 9.78 5.85
N ARG A 24 2.09 9.86 4.50
CA ARG A 24 1.74 11.06 3.73
C ARG A 24 0.23 11.29 3.59
N LEU A 25 -0.62 10.34 4.01
CA LEU A 25 -2.06 10.55 4.03
C LEU A 25 -2.46 11.57 5.11
N SER A 26 -3.60 12.24 4.91
CA SER A 26 -4.20 13.02 5.99
C SER A 26 -4.50 12.12 7.19
N LYS A 27 -4.43 12.68 8.40
CA LYS A 27 -4.57 11.93 9.66
C LYS A 27 -5.81 11.00 9.64
N ASP A 28 -6.95 11.51 9.23
CA ASP A 28 -8.21 10.75 9.17
C ASP A 28 -8.16 9.52 8.26
N TYR A 29 -7.45 9.62 7.13
CA TYR A 29 -7.32 8.50 6.19
C TYR A 29 -6.23 7.54 6.62
N ARG A 30 -5.10 8.07 7.12
CA ARG A 30 -4.01 7.29 7.67
C ARG A 30 -4.50 6.40 8.81
N ASP A 31 -5.16 6.99 9.80
CA ASP A 31 -5.64 6.25 10.98
C ASP A 31 -6.65 5.18 10.58
N ALA A 32 -7.57 5.50 9.65
CA ALA A 32 -8.55 4.53 9.14
C ALA A 32 -7.89 3.35 8.41
N VAL A 33 -6.90 3.62 7.55
CA VAL A 33 -6.16 2.59 6.82
C VAL A 33 -5.32 1.73 7.77
N ILE A 34 -4.60 2.33 8.72
CA ILE A 34 -3.78 1.58 9.68
C ILE A 34 -4.65 0.65 10.52
N LEU A 35 -5.76 1.15 11.09
CA LEU A 35 -6.63 0.34 11.92
C LEU A 35 -7.21 -0.86 11.16
N VAL A 36 -7.68 -0.65 9.93
CA VAL A 36 -8.39 -1.69 9.17
C VAL A 36 -7.44 -2.63 8.42
N GLU A 37 -6.46 -2.08 7.69
CA GLU A 37 -5.61 -2.88 6.79
C GLU A 37 -4.37 -3.45 7.48
N ILE A 38 -3.80 -2.72 8.45
CA ILE A 38 -2.53 -3.11 9.09
C ILE A 38 -2.80 -3.82 10.41
N ASN A 39 -3.68 -3.27 11.23
CA ASN A 39 -4.02 -3.86 12.53
C ASN A 39 -5.15 -4.90 12.43
N GLY A 40 -5.77 -5.05 11.25
CA GLY A 40 -6.80 -6.07 11.00
C GLY A 40 -8.14 -5.84 11.72
N LEU A 41 -8.42 -4.62 12.20
CA LEU A 41 -9.71 -4.32 12.81
C LEU A 41 -10.81 -4.36 11.76
N THR A 42 -12.00 -4.82 12.17
CA THR A 42 -13.19 -4.60 11.36
C THR A 42 -13.48 -3.11 11.23
N GLN A 43 -14.07 -2.69 10.11
CA GLN A 43 -14.47 -1.29 9.92
C GLN A 43 -15.44 -0.80 11.00
N LEU A 44 -16.24 -1.70 11.58
CA LEU A 44 -17.12 -1.36 12.71
C LEU A 44 -16.30 -1.07 13.97
N ALA A 45 -15.37 -1.94 14.35
CA ALA A 45 -14.51 -1.72 15.51
C ALA A 45 -13.67 -0.45 15.37
N ALA A 46 -13.08 -0.23 14.19
CA ALA A 46 -12.32 0.98 13.89
C ALA A 46 -13.21 2.25 13.96
N ALA A 47 -14.47 2.17 13.50
CA ALA A 47 -15.40 3.30 13.55
C ALA A 47 -15.72 3.68 14.99
N THR A 48 -16.00 2.69 15.84
CA THR A 48 -16.21 2.88 17.28
C THR A 48 -14.99 3.51 17.94
N GLN A 49 -13.78 3.02 17.64
CA GLN A 49 -12.54 3.54 18.21
C GLN A 49 -12.27 4.99 17.80
N MET A 50 -12.63 5.38 16.57
CA MET A 50 -12.46 6.75 16.07
C MET A 50 -13.63 7.68 16.41
N GLY A 51 -14.71 7.17 17.05
CA GLY A 51 -15.90 7.95 17.36
C GLY A 51 -16.68 8.44 16.13
N ILE A 52 -16.68 7.66 15.04
CA ILE A 52 -17.38 8.00 13.79
C ILE A 52 -18.39 6.92 13.40
N SER A 53 -19.25 7.23 12.42
CA SER A 53 -20.18 6.24 11.88
C SER A 53 -19.46 5.18 11.04
N LEU A 54 -20.07 3.99 10.92
CA LEU A 54 -19.59 2.92 10.04
C LEU A 54 -19.50 3.39 8.57
N SER A 55 -20.46 4.19 8.11
CA SER A 55 -20.42 4.79 6.77
C SER A 55 -19.27 5.79 6.61
N GLY A 56 -18.98 6.58 7.65
CA GLY A 56 -17.82 7.46 7.71
C GLY A 56 -16.50 6.70 7.61
N MET A 57 -16.37 5.60 8.36
CA MET A 57 -15.20 4.72 8.31
C MET A 57 -15.02 4.10 6.92
N LYS A 58 -16.08 3.51 6.35
CA LYS A 58 -16.07 2.98 4.97
C LYS A 58 -15.53 4.01 3.98
N SER A 59 -16.02 5.23 4.08
CA SER A 59 -15.65 6.33 3.20
C SER A 59 -14.17 6.74 3.37
N ARG A 60 -13.67 6.79 4.61
CA ARG A 60 -12.26 7.09 4.91
C ARG A 60 -11.33 5.99 4.41
N VAL A 61 -11.65 4.72 4.63
CA VAL A 61 -10.86 3.58 4.12
C VAL A 61 -10.82 3.59 2.59
N GLN A 62 -11.97 3.77 1.94
CA GLN A 62 -12.05 3.82 0.48
C GLN A 62 -11.19 4.97 -0.09
N ARG A 63 -11.32 6.18 0.45
CA ARG A 63 -10.53 7.34 0.00
C ARG A 63 -9.04 7.17 0.30
N GLY A 64 -8.70 6.60 1.45
CA GLY A 64 -7.32 6.25 1.81
C GLY A 64 -6.70 5.30 0.77
N ARG A 65 -7.39 4.20 0.45
CA ARG A 65 -6.97 3.25 -0.59
C ARG A 65 -6.83 3.91 -1.96
N ALA A 66 -7.77 4.76 -2.35
CA ALA A 66 -7.71 5.49 -3.63
C ALA A 66 -6.48 6.42 -3.69
N ARG A 67 -6.16 7.11 -2.59
CA ARG A 67 -5.00 8.01 -2.53
C ARG A 67 -3.69 7.23 -2.55
N LEU A 68 -3.59 6.11 -1.84
CA LEU A 68 -2.44 5.21 -1.92
C LEU A 68 -2.26 4.69 -3.34
N LYS A 69 -3.34 4.26 -4.00
CA LYS A 69 -3.30 3.83 -5.39
C LYS A 69 -2.76 4.94 -6.32
N GLN A 70 -3.22 6.18 -6.15
CA GLN A 70 -2.70 7.30 -6.95
C GLN A 70 -1.21 7.53 -6.75
N MET A 71 -0.72 7.44 -5.50
CA MET A 71 0.69 7.62 -5.19
C MET A 71 1.54 6.47 -5.74
N LEU A 72 1.03 5.24 -5.66
CA LEU A 72 1.64 4.06 -6.27
C LEU A 72 1.68 4.15 -7.79
N ASP A 73 0.57 4.48 -8.45
CA ASP A 73 0.52 4.59 -9.92
C ASP A 73 1.40 5.74 -10.44
N ALA A 74 1.61 6.79 -9.63
CA ALA A 74 2.50 7.90 -9.95
C ALA A 74 3.98 7.57 -9.73
N CYS A 75 4.30 6.69 -8.77
CA CYS A 75 5.67 6.32 -8.45
C CYS A 75 6.16 5.09 -9.23
N CYS A 76 5.27 4.13 -9.43
CA CYS A 76 5.57 2.82 -10.01
C CYS A 76 4.66 2.56 -11.22
N SER A 77 5.18 1.82 -12.19
CA SER A 77 4.37 1.08 -13.16
C SER A 77 4.14 -0.31 -12.60
N ILE A 78 2.89 -0.66 -12.32
CA ILE A 78 2.52 -1.95 -11.74
C ILE A 78 1.78 -2.76 -12.80
N GLU A 79 2.29 -3.94 -13.11
CA GLU A 79 1.62 -4.89 -13.98
C GLU A 79 0.73 -5.82 -13.15
N LEU A 80 -0.55 -5.88 -13.51
CA LEU A 80 -1.55 -6.69 -12.81
C LEU A 80 -2.08 -7.80 -13.73
N ASP A 81 -2.28 -8.98 -13.17
CA ASP A 81 -2.98 -10.07 -13.85
C ASP A 81 -4.50 -9.85 -13.90
N ARG A 82 -5.22 -10.77 -14.56
CA ARG A 82 -6.70 -10.75 -14.66
C ARG A 82 -7.42 -10.86 -13.30
N ARG A 83 -6.72 -11.32 -12.25
CA ARG A 83 -7.22 -11.46 -10.87
C ARG A 83 -6.81 -10.27 -10.00
N ARG A 84 -6.20 -9.22 -10.56
CA ARG A 84 -5.62 -8.07 -9.83
C ARG A 84 -4.46 -8.45 -8.91
N GLY A 85 -3.75 -9.52 -9.24
CA GLY A 85 -2.47 -9.83 -8.63
C GLY A 85 -1.32 -9.10 -9.29
N VAL A 86 -0.37 -8.62 -8.48
CA VAL A 86 0.86 -7.99 -8.98
C VAL A 86 1.72 -9.07 -9.64
N VAL A 87 1.98 -8.88 -10.93
CA VAL A 87 2.85 -9.74 -11.74
C VAL A 87 4.26 -9.17 -11.73
N ASP A 88 4.36 -7.86 -11.92
CA ASP A 88 5.62 -7.13 -11.96
C ASP A 88 5.44 -5.68 -11.51
N TYR A 89 6.52 -5.01 -11.14
CA TYR A 89 6.52 -3.58 -10.89
C TYR A 89 7.87 -2.95 -11.26
N ALA A 90 7.81 -1.72 -11.77
CA ALA A 90 9.00 -0.91 -12.05
C ALA A 90 8.81 0.49 -11.44
N VAL A 91 9.82 1.02 -10.76
CA VAL A 91 9.82 2.42 -10.32
C VAL A 91 10.04 3.31 -11.55
N ARG A 92 9.23 4.37 -11.68
CA ARG A 92 9.34 5.30 -12.81
C ARG A 92 10.57 6.21 -12.65
N ASP A 93 11.17 6.64 -13.75
CA ASP A 93 12.27 7.63 -13.73
C ASP A 93 11.78 8.96 -13.12
N GLY A 94 12.49 9.46 -12.11
CA GLY A 94 12.03 10.58 -11.26
C GLY A 94 11.03 10.16 -10.15
N GLY A 95 10.94 8.85 -9.90
CA GLY A 95 10.03 8.23 -8.94
C GLY A 95 10.27 8.63 -7.50
N CYS A 96 9.25 8.39 -6.67
CA CYS A 96 9.20 8.82 -5.29
C CYS A 96 10.32 8.21 -4.42
N ASP A 97 10.95 9.02 -3.55
CA ASP A 97 11.96 8.57 -2.56
C ASP A 97 11.43 7.49 -1.59
N SER A 98 10.14 7.22 -1.61
CA SER A 98 9.43 6.28 -0.75
C SER A 98 9.40 4.84 -1.29
N CYS A 99 9.84 4.59 -2.52
CA CYS A 99 9.95 3.24 -3.08
C CYS A 99 11.43 2.91 -3.34
N THR A 100 12.12 2.39 -2.33
CA THR A 100 13.45 1.80 -2.51
C THR A 100 13.29 0.28 -2.60
N PRO A 101 13.63 -0.36 -3.74
CA PRO A 101 13.67 -1.82 -3.81
C PRO A 101 14.69 -2.34 -2.80
N SER A 102 14.31 -3.41 -2.09
CA SER A 102 15.08 -4.02 -1.00
C SER A 102 16.45 -4.56 -1.44
N PHE A 103 16.70 -4.67 -2.75
CA PHE A 103 17.96 -5.16 -3.34
C PHE A 103 19.15 -4.18 -3.26
N LEU A 104 18.99 -2.99 -2.68
CA LEU A 104 20.09 -2.04 -2.42
C LEU A 104 20.59 -2.10 -0.96
N LYS A 105 20.26 -3.16 -0.21
CA LYS A 105 20.70 -3.37 1.18
C LYS A 105 21.63 -4.58 1.36
N ASP A 106 22.57 -4.78 0.44
CA ASP A 106 23.72 -5.68 0.64
C ASP A 106 25.00 -4.96 0.19
N ASP A 107 25.48 -4.01 0.99
CA ASP A 107 26.86 -3.50 0.90
C ASP A 107 27.31 -3.11 2.33
N GLU A 108 27.75 -4.11 3.10
CA GLU A 108 28.90 -4.00 4.02
C GLU A 108 29.56 -5.37 4.24
#